data_AF-A0A0F9RXF8-F1
#
_entry.id   AF-A0A0F9RXF8-F1
#
_cell.length_a   1.000
_cell.length_b   1.000
_cell.length_c   1.000
_cell.angle_alpha   90.00
_cell.angle_beta   90.00
_cell.angle_gamma   90.00
#
_symmetry.space_group_name_H-M   'P 1'
#
loop_
_entity.id
_entity.type
_entity.pdbx_description
1 polymer ?
#
loop_
_entity_poly.entity_id
_entity_poly.type
_entity_poly.pdbx_seq_one_letter_code
_entity_poly.pdbx_strand_id
1 'polypeptide(L)'
;MAKLCTDCGASVQAEWNVCAECGAPVLKKRRIPIQGSKKIRHIKISVIVTMIIGTVVVVSQAGIGLSYSNYSFSLQSLMKAYDDEKISNEEYRDRIDALEYQFYLEMWVISNVDFYAKIGLNVAFIFVIIGFLSVSFDNLFPKKTRRISLIIACVFLIFGLYSIFIPAPTIALPYYYL
;
A
#
# COMPACT_ATOMS: atom_id res chain seq x y z
N MET A 1 6.62 -28.24 -33.97
CA MET A 1 5.16 -28.05 -33.89
C MET A 1 4.76 -27.02 -34.93
N ALA A 2 3.98 -27.42 -35.94
CA ALA A 2 3.46 -26.50 -36.95
C ALA A 2 2.48 -25.52 -36.30
N LYS A 3 2.57 -24.23 -36.64
CA LYS A 3 1.58 -23.23 -36.25
C LYS A 3 0.40 -23.35 -37.20
N LEU A 4 -0.83 -23.25 -36.72
CA LEU A 4 -2.03 -23.23 -37.55
C LEU A 4 -2.61 -21.82 -37.53
N CYS A 5 -3.19 -21.41 -38.65
CA CYS A 5 -3.91 -20.14 -38.76
C CYS A 5 -5.19 -20.24 -37.93
N THR A 6 -5.50 -19.21 -37.14
CA THR A 6 -6.67 -19.21 -36.26
C THR A 6 -7.99 -19.03 -37.01
N ASP A 7 -7.96 -18.50 -38.23
CA ASP A 7 -9.16 -18.27 -39.04
C ASP A 7 -9.47 -19.45 -39.97
N CYS A 8 -8.48 -19.96 -40.70
CA CYS A 8 -8.69 -21.00 -41.70
C CYS A 8 -8.11 -22.37 -41.35
N GLY A 9 -7.39 -22.50 -40.23
CA GLY A 9 -6.77 -23.77 -39.83
C GLY A 9 -5.56 -24.21 -40.67
N ALA A 10 -5.14 -23.44 -41.69
CA ALA A 10 -4.01 -23.80 -42.54
C ALA A 10 -2.67 -23.77 -41.78
N SER A 11 -1.70 -24.61 -42.20
CA SER A 11 -0.36 -24.59 -41.62
C SER A 11 0.39 -23.31 -42.00
N VAL A 12 0.84 -22.56 -41.00
CA VAL A 12 1.60 -21.32 -41.15
C VAL A 12 3.01 -21.49 -40.59
N GLN A 13 3.99 -21.10 -41.39
CA GLN A 13 5.38 -21.07 -40.97
C GLN A 13 5.58 -19.97 -39.91
N ALA A 14 6.52 -20.19 -38.98
CA ALA A 14 6.71 -19.32 -37.81
C ALA A 14 7.09 -17.87 -38.17
N GLU A 15 7.61 -17.64 -39.38
CA GLU A 15 8.10 -16.35 -39.84
C GLU A 15 7.04 -15.50 -40.54
N TRP A 16 5.94 -16.10 -41.02
CA TRP A 16 4.92 -15.41 -41.79
C TRP A 16 4.12 -14.43 -40.94
N ASN A 17 3.87 -13.23 -41.48
CA ASN A 17 3.08 -12.19 -40.83
C ASN A 17 1.60 -12.25 -41.25
N VAL A 18 1.30 -12.95 -42.35
CA VAL A 18 -0.03 -13.16 -42.92
C VAL A 18 -0.15 -14.60 -43.38
N CYS A 19 -1.33 -15.18 -43.28
CA CYS A 19 -1.62 -16.51 -43.79
C CYS A 19 -1.68 -16.47 -45.32
N ALA A 20 -0.94 -17.33 -46.00
CA ALA A 20 -0.96 -17.38 -47.47
C ALA A 20 -2.32 -17.83 -48.03
N GLU A 21 -3.11 -18.57 -47.26
CA GLU A 21 -4.39 -19.13 -47.71
C GLU A 21 -5.57 -18.16 -47.56
N CYS A 22 -5.67 -17.46 -46.43
CA CYS A 22 -6.82 -16.60 -46.12
C CYS A 22 -6.48 -15.11 -45.98
N GLY A 23 -5.21 -14.73 -46.09
CA GLY A 23 -4.76 -13.34 -45.91
C GLY A 23 -4.85 -12.83 -44.46
N ALA A 24 -5.33 -13.64 -43.51
CA ALA A 24 -5.47 -13.23 -42.12
C ALA A 24 -4.10 -12.96 -41.46
N PRO A 25 -3.97 -11.91 -40.63
CA PRO A 25 -2.72 -11.61 -39.94
C PRO A 25 -2.37 -12.69 -38.91
N VAL A 26 -1.19 -13.27 -39.05
CA VAL A 26 -0.68 -14.28 -38.10
C VAL A 26 -0.17 -13.54 -36.87
N LEU A 27 -0.98 -13.48 -35.82
CA LEU A 27 -0.58 -12.87 -34.55
C LEU A 27 0.67 -13.57 -34.01
N LYS A 28 1.84 -12.92 -34.16
CA LYS A 28 3.09 -13.29 -33.50
C LYS A 28 2.90 -13.09 -32.00
N LYS A 29 2.36 -14.12 -31.33
CA LYS A 29 2.34 -14.22 -29.86
C LYS A 29 3.79 -14.13 -29.38
N ARG A 30 4.26 -12.93 -29.02
CA ARG A 30 5.58 -12.74 -28.41
C ARG A 30 5.59 -13.56 -27.13
N ARG A 31 6.25 -14.72 -27.14
CA ARG A 31 6.56 -15.43 -25.90
C ARG A 31 7.55 -14.54 -25.16
N ILE A 32 7.10 -13.96 -24.05
CA ILE A 32 8.02 -13.35 -23.09
C ILE A 32 8.96 -14.49 -22.65
N PRO A 33 10.29 -14.36 -22.78
CA PRO A 33 11.20 -15.41 -22.38
C PRO A 33 11.01 -15.76 -20.90
N ILE A 34 11.31 -17.00 -20.51
CA ILE A 34 11.13 -17.53 -19.14
C ILE A 34 11.79 -16.62 -18.08
N GLN A 35 12.86 -15.90 -18.44
CA GLN A 35 13.53 -14.94 -17.58
C GLN A 35 12.66 -13.69 -17.28
N GLY A 36 11.88 -13.23 -18.26
CA GLY A 36 10.93 -12.13 -18.09
C GLY A 36 9.72 -12.50 -17.21
N SER A 37 9.28 -13.76 -17.22
CA SER A 37 8.18 -14.20 -16.36
C SER A 37 8.56 -14.23 -14.87
N LYS A 38 9.81 -14.60 -14.54
CA LYS A 38 10.34 -14.53 -13.18
C LYS A 38 10.42 -13.08 -12.67
N LYS A 39 10.95 -12.15 -13.48
CA LYS A 39 11.01 -10.71 -13.13
C LYS A 39 9.62 -10.12 -12.88
N ILE A 40 8.65 -10.41 -13.76
CA ILE A 40 7.26 -9.98 -13.59
C ILE A 40 6.65 -10.57 -12.31
N ARG A 41 6.96 -11.83 -11.98
CA ARG A 41 6.48 -12.45 -10.73
C ARG A 41 7.00 -11.72 -9.50
N HIS A 42 8.27 -11.35 -9.47
CA HIS A 42 8.85 -10.60 -8.34
C HIS A 42 8.18 -9.22 -8.19
N ILE A 43 7.95 -8.50 -9.30
CA ILE A 43 7.23 -7.22 -9.28
C ILE A 43 5.81 -7.39 -8.73
N LYS A 44 5.09 -8.43 -9.14
CA LYS A 44 3.74 -8.70 -8.61
C LYS A 44 3.76 -8.91 -7.10
N ILE A 45 4.71 -9.70 -6.60
CA ILE A 45 4.83 -9.97 -5.16
C ILE A 45 5.16 -8.67 -4.41
N SER A 46 6.12 -7.87 -4.88
CA SER A 46 6.48 -6.61 -4.21
C SER A 46 5.32 -5.61 -4.17
N VAL A 47 4.53 -5.52 -5.25
CA VAL A 47 3.34 -4.66 -5.29
C VAL A 47 2.27 -5.13 -4.32
N ILE A 48 2.01 -6.45 -4.24
CA ILE A 48 1.04 -7.01 -3.29
C ILE A 48 1.47 -6.74 -1.85
N VAL A 49 2.74 -6.98 -1.52
CA VAL A 49 3.28 -6.71 -0.18
C VAL A 49 3.14 -5.23 0.18
N THR A 50 3.49 -4.34 -0.75
CA THR A 50 3.33 -2.89 -0.57
C THR A 50 1.87 -2.49 -0.33
N MET A 51 0.93 -3.12 -1.04
CA MET A 51 -0.50 -2.86 -0.89
C MET A 51 -1.03 -3.31 0.49
N ILE A 52 -0.60 -4.47 0.97
CA ILE A 52 -0.96 -4.97 2.31
C ILE A 52 -0.44 -4.02 3.39
N ILE A 53 0.85 -3.69 3.36
CA ILE A 53 1.46 -2.78 4.35
C ILE A 53 0.83 -1.39 4.26
N GLY A 54 0.58 -0.88 3.04
CA GLY A 54 -0.10 0.39 2.82
C GLY A 54 -1.50 0.43 3.42
N THR A 55 -2.22 -0.70 3.38
CA THR A 55 -3.54 -0.83 4.02
C THR A 55 -3.43 -0.69 5.53
N VAL A 56 -2.41 -1.31 6.15
CA VAL A 56 -2.15 -1.18 7.60
C VAL A 56 -1.95 0.29 7.98
N VAL A 57 -1.13 1.04 7.24
CA VAL A 57 -0.89 2.46 7.50
C VAL A 57 -2.19 3.28 7.44
N VAL A 58 -3.04 3.04 6.43
CA VAL A 58 -4.33 3.75 6.30
C VAL A 58 -5.28 3.42 7.45
N VAL A 59 -5.38 2.14 7.83
CA VAL A 59 -6.22 1.70 8.94
C VAL A 59 -5.74 2.28 10.27
N SER A 60 -4.43 2.31 10.51
CA SER A 60 -3.85 2.92 11.72
C SER A 60 -4.18 4.41 11.81
N GLN A 61 -4.06 5.17 10.73
CA GLN A 61 -4.43 6.60 10.73
C GLN A 61 -5.93 6.82 10.95
N ALA A 62 -6.79 5.97 10.39
CA ALA A 62 -8.22 6.00 10.68
C ALA A 62 -8.50 5.67 12.16
N GLY A 63 -7.74 4.73 12.74
CA GLY A 63 -7.80 4.36 14.16
C GLY A 63 -7.52 5.54 15.08
N ILE A 64 -6.54 6.38 14.77
CA ILE A 64 -6.26 7.61 15.53
C ILE A 64 -7.50 8.49 15.59
N GLY A 65 -8.12 8.77 14.44
CA GLY A 65 -9.32 9.61 14.36
C GLY A 65 -10.49 9.02 15.16
N LEU A 66 -10.68 7.70 15.11
CA LEU A 66 -11.70 7.00 15.89
C LEU A 66 -11.45 7.08 17.40
N SER A 67 -10.22 6.85 17.85
CA SER A 67 -9.86 6.95 19.28
C SER A 67 -10.10 8.37 19.82
N TYR A 68 -9.73 9.43 19.07
CA TYR A 68 -10.06 10.81 19.47
C TYR A 68 -11.56 11.06 19.55
N SER A 69 -12.33 10.59 18.57
CA SER A 69 -13.78 10.74 18.57
C SER A 69 -14.41 10.04 19.78
N ASN A 70 -14.01 8.79 20.04
CA ASN A 70 -14.51 8.01 21.17
C ASN A 70 -14.15 8.66 22.52
N TYR A 71 -12.92 9.14 22.67
CA TYR A 71 -12.47 9.85 23.86
C TYR A 71 -13.31 11.11 24.10
N SER A 72 -13.46 11.95 23.07
CA SER A 72 -14.23 13.20 23.18
C SER A 72 -15.71 12.97 23.52
N PHE A 73 -16.33 11.95 22.91
CA PHE A 73 -17.71 11.58 23.20
C PHE A 73 -17.86 11.05 24.63
N SER A 74 -16.94 10.18 25.07
CA SER A 74 -16.95 9.62 26.42
C SER A 74 -16.79 10.70 27.47
N LEU A 75 -15.87 11.65 27.26
CA LEU A 75 -15.66 12.79 28.15
C LEU A 75 -16.90 13.68 28.26
N GLN A 76 -17.55 14.01 27.14
CA GLN A 76 -18.81 14.77 27.14
C GLN A 76 -19.93 14.02 27.89
N SER A 77 -20.01 12.69 27.71
CA SER A 77 -20.99 11.87 28.39
C SER A 77 -20.79 11.84 29.91
N LEU A 78 -19.53 11.82 30.37
CA LEU A 78 -19.15 11.88 31.78
C LEU A 78 -19.45 13.25 32.38
N MET A 79 -19.07 14.33 31.69
CA MET A 79 -19.35 15.69 32.12
C MET A 79 -20.86 15.91 32.29
N LYS A 80 -21.66 15.46 31.31
CA LYS A 80 -23.11 15.53 31.42
C LYS A 80 -23.68 14.72 32.59
N ALA A 81 -23.14 13.52 32.86
CA ALA A 81 -23.60 12.71 33.98
C ALA A 81 -23.29 13.38 35.33
N TYR A 82 -22.16 14.08 35.43
CA TYR A 82 -21.79 14.87 36.60
C TYR A 82 -22.68 16.11 36.76
N ASP A 83 -22.92 16.86 35.68
CA ASP A 83 -23.79 18.04 35.67
C ASP A 83 -25.25 17.69 36.00
N ASP A 84 -25.70 16.49 35.60
CA ASP A 84 -27.01 15.93 35.94
C ASP A 84 -27.06 15.36 37.39
N GLU A 85 -25.99 15.51 38.19
CA GLU A 85 -25.83 14.96 39.55
C GLU A 85 -26.00 13.42 39.64
N LYS A 86 -25.82 12.70 38.53
CA LYS A 86 -25.97 11.23 38.48
C LYS A 86 -24.77 10.47 39.02
N ILE A 87 -23.61 11.14 39.10
CA ILE A 87 -22.36 10.59 39.59
C ILE A 87 -21.72 11.57 40.58
N SER A 88 -20.97 11.06 41.56
CA SER A 88 -20.27 11.90 42.52
C SER A 88 -19.01 12.55 41.90
N ASN A 89 -18.47 13.58 42.54
CA ASN A 89 -17.20 14.19 42.11
C ASN A 89 -16.02 13.20 42.18
N GLU A 90 -16.00 12.34 43.19
CA GLU A 90 -14.99 11.28 43.31
C GLU A 90 -15.09 10.28 42.14
N GLU A 91 -16.32 9.81 41.86
CA GLU A 91 -16.56 8.91 40.74
C GLU A 91 -16.26 9.56 39.37
N TYR A 92 -16.56 10.85 39.20
CA TYR A 92 -16.24 11.59 37.99
C TYR A 92 -14.72 11.64 37.75
N ARG A 93 -13.92 11.93 38.78
CA ARG A 93 -12.45 11.97 38.70
C ARG A 93 -11.87 10.61 38.35
N ASP A 94 -12.28 9.57 39.08
CA ASP A 94 -11.79 8.20 38.83
C ASP A 94 -12.07 7.74 37.39
N ARG A 95 -13.24 8.11 36.85
CA ARG A 95 -13.61 7.75 35.48
C ARG A 95 -12.87 8.55 34.41
N ILE A 96 -12.55 9.82 34.68
CA ILE A 96 -11.69 10.60 33.78
C ILE A 96 -10.28 10.02 33.74
N ASP A 97 -9.68 9.74 34.89
CA ASP A 97 -8.33 9.18 34.98
C ASP A 97 -8.25 7.84 34.23
N ALA A 98 -9.26 6.98 34.40
CA ALA A 98 -9.36 5.73 33.67
C ALA A 98 -9.51 5.93 32.15
N LEU A 99 -10.32 6.91 31.73
CA LEU A 99 -10.56 7.22 30.32
C LEU A 99 -9.30 7.79 29.65
N GLU A 100 -8.59 8.70 30.32
CA GLU A 100 -7.32 9.28 29.86
C GLU A 100 -6.25 8.19 29.71
N TYR A 101 -6.13 7.31 30.70
CA TYR A 101 -5.18 6.20 30.66
C TYR A 101 -5.50 5.23 29.50
N GLN A 102 -6.77 4.90 29.28
CA GLN A 102 -7.18 4.06 28.15
C GLN A 102 -6.85 4.73 26.81
N PHE A 103 -7.21 6.00 26.65
CA PHE A 103 -6.92 6.76 25.43
C PHE A 103 -5.40 6.83 25.15
N TYR A 104 -4.59 7.03 26.19
CA TYR A 104 -3.13 7.00 26.08
C TYR A 104 -2.61 5.65 25.57
N LEU A 105 -3.08 4.53 26.14
CA LEU A 105 -2.68 3.20 25.70
C LEU A 105 -3.06 2.93 24.24
N GLU A 106 -4.29 3.29 23.83
CA GLU A 106 -4.75 3.15 22.45
C GLU A 106 -3.88 3.96 21.49
N MET A 107 -3.64 5.24 21.79
CA MET A 107 -2.80 6.11 20.98
C MET A 107 -1.37 5.61 20.89
N TRP A 108 -0.80 5.13 22.00
CA TRP A 108 0.55 4.57 22.03
C TRP A 108 0.67 3.33 21.13
N VAL A 109 -0.29 2.38 21.22
CA VAL A 109 -0.30 1.19 20.37
C VAL A 109 -0.46 1.56 18.90
N ILE A 110 -1.46 2.38 18.56
CA ILE A 110 -1.74 2.78 17.17
C ILE A 110 -0.55 3.53 16.57
N SER A 111 0.06 4.44 17.33
CA SER A 111 1.25 5.19 16.92
C SER A 111 2.44 4.28 16.63
N ASN A 112 2.71 3.28 17.48
CA ASN A 112 3.78 2.32 17.23
C ASN A 112 3.51 1.48 15.98
N VAL A 113 2.28 0.98 15.81
CA VAL A 113 1.89 0.21 14.61
C VAL A 113 2.06 1.06 13.35
N ASP A 114 1.58 2.29 13.34
CA ASP A 114 1.74 3.22 12.21
C ASP A 114 3.21 3.47 11.88
N PHE A 115 4.05 3.70 12.90
CA PHE A 115 5.48 3.92 12.72
C PHE A 115 6.18 2.72 12.07
N TYR A 116 6.00 1.51 12.61
CA TYR A 116 6.62 0.31 12.04
C TYR A 116 6.05 -0.03 10.65
N ALA A 117 4.76 0.18 10.43
CA ALA A 117 4.14 -0.02 9.12
C ALA A 117 4.71 0.95 8.07
N LYS A 118 4.96 2.22 8.43
CA LYS A 118 5.62 3.20 7.55
C LYS A 118 7.06 2.80 7.21
N ILE A 119 7.83 2.30 8.18
CA ILE A 119 9.18 1.75 7.92
C ILE A 119 9.08 0.59 6.92
N GLY A 120 8.19 -0.37 7.18
CA GLY A 120 7.96 -1.51 6.28
C GLY A 120 7.52 -1.08 4.88
N LEU A 121 6.68 -0.05 4.77
CA LEU A 121 6.19 0.48 3.50
C LEU A 121 7.33 1.09 2.68
N ASN A 122 8.22 1.85 3.32
CA ASN A 122 9.41 2.43 2.67
C ASN A 122 10.34 1.33 2.13
N VAL A 123 10.58 0.28 2.92
CA VAL A 123 11.36 -0.89 2.48
C VAL A 123 10.68 -1.58 1.29
N ALA A 124 9.35 -1.76 1.34
CA ALA A 124 8.58 -2.35 0.25
C ALA A 124 8.64 -1.51 -1.04
N PHE A 125 8.56 -0.18 -0.93
CA PHE A 125 8.72 0.72 -2.08
C PHE A 125 10.09 0.59 -2.74
N ILE A 126 11.18 0.44 -1.96
CA ILE A 126 12.52 0.20 -2.52
C ILE A 126 12.51 -1.06 -3.39
N PHE A 127 11.92 -2.17 -2.92
CA PHE A 127 11.82 -3.40 -3.71
C PHE A 127 10.97 -3.23 -4.97
N VAL A 128 9.86 -2.50 -4.88
CA VAL A 128 9.02 -2.18 -6.05
C VAL A 128 9.81 -1.38 -7.09
N ILE A 129 10.53 -0.34 -6.65
CA ILE A 129 11.36 0.52 -7.52
C ILE A 129 12.45 -0.33 -8.19
N ILE A 130 13.18 -1.16 -7.44
CA ILE A 130 14.19 -2.07 -7.98
C ILE A 130 13.57 -3.00 -9.03
N GLY A 131 12.38 -3.55 -8.72
CA GLY A 131 11.64 -4.41 -9.64
C GLY A 131 11.34 -3.71 -10.98
N PHE A 132 10.76 -2.52 -10.93
CA PHE A 132 10.45 -1.76 -12.14
C PHE A 132 11.70 -1.26 -12.88
N LEU A 133 12.75 -0.81 -12.18
CA LEU A 133 14.03 -0.45 -12.81
C LEU A 133 14.66 -1.64 -13.53
N SER A 134 14.56 -2.85 -12.96
CA SER A 134 15.08 -4.08 -13.59
C SER A 134 14.42 -4.39 -14.94
N VAL A 135 13.17 -3.96 -15.16
CA VAL A 135 12.44 -4.08 -16.43
C VAL A 135 12.79 -2.91 -17.36
N SER A 136 12.99 -1.71 -16.83
CA SER A 136 13.32 -0.51 -17.61
C SER A 136 14.66 -0.61 -18.34
N PHE A 137 15.66 -1.25 -17.72
CA PHE A 137 16.99 -1.41 -18.32
C PHE A 137 17.17 -2.70 -19.13
N ASP A 138 16.20 -3.61 -19.10
CA ASP A 138 16.32 -4.89 -19.78
C ASP A 138 15.86 -4.80 -21.24
N ASN A 139 16.80 -5.04 -22.16
CA ASN A 139 16.57 -5.02 -23.60
C ASN A 139 15.62 -6.13 -24.09
N LEU A 140 15.33 -7.11 -23.24
CA LEU A 140 14.38 -8.18 -23.49
C LEU A 140 12.93 -7.67 -23.60
N PHE A 141 12.63 -6.49 -23.03
CA PHE A 141 11.31 -5.87 -23.06
C PHE A 141 11.19 -4.80 -24.15
N PRO A 142 10.01 -4.65 -24.77
CA PRO A 142 9.80 -3.63 -25.80
C PRO A 142 9.96 -2.21 -25.24
N LYS A 143 10.43 -1.29 -26.09
CA LYS A 143 10.72 0.12 -25.75
C LYS A 143 9.55 0.83 -25.04
N LYS A 144 8.31 0.55 -25.46
CA LYS A 144 7.10 1.09 -24.81
C LYS A 144 6.97 0.62 -23.35
N THR A 145 7.11 -0.67 -23.08
CA THR A 145 7.04 -1.24 -21.73
C THR A 145 8.16 -0.74 -20.84
N ARG A 146 9.39 -0.61 -21.36
CA ARG A 146 10.53 -0.05 -20.62
C ARG A 146 10.27 1.40 -20.19
N ARG A 147 9.71 2.23 -21.07
CA ARG A 147 9.34 3.62 -20.74
C ARG A 147 8.26 3.69 -19.66
N ILE A 148 7.21 2.88 -19.78
CA ILE A 148 6.13 2.83 -18.77
C ILE A 148 6.68 2.38 -17.42
N SER A 149 7.53 1.35 -17.41
CA SER A 149 8.18 0.84 -16.20
C SER A 149 9.02 1.90 -15.50
N LEU A 150 9.74 2.72 -16.27
CA LEU A 150 10.52 3.84 -15.73
C LEU A 150 9.62 4.90 -15.08
N ILE A 151 8.52 5.28 -15.75
CA ILE A 151 7.55 6.24 -15.22
C ILE A 151 6.97 5.72 -13.90
N ILE A 152 6.57 4.45 -13.85
CA ILE A 152 6.04 3.83 -12.64
C ILE A 152 7.08 3.85 -11.50
N ALA A 153 8.34 3.50 -11.79
CA ALA A 153 9.40 3.56 -10.79
C ALA A 153 9.59 4.98 -10.23
N CYS A 154 9.56 6.02 -11.09
CA CYS A 154 9.63 7.41 -10.65
C CYS A 154 8.44 7.83 -9.79
N VAL A 155 7.22 7.38 -10.14
CA VAL A 155 6.01 7.64 -9.33
C VAL A 155 6.17 7.04 -7.94
N PHE A 156 6.55 5.76 -7.83
CA PHE A 156 6.79 5.11 -6.55
C PHE A 156 7.90 5.78 -5.74
N LEU A 157 8.93 6.31 -6.40
CA LEU A 157 10.00 7.07 -5.74
C LEU A 157 9.46 8.37 -5.13
N ILE A 158 8.62 9.13 -5.86
CA ILE A 158 7.99 10.35 -5.33
C ILE A 158 7.12 10.02 -4.12
N PHE A 159 6.28 8.97 -4.21
CA PHE A 159 5.45 8.54 -3.09
C PHE A 159 6.27 8.05 -1.89
N GLY A 160 7.35 7.30 -2.13
CA GLY A 160 8.27 6.85 -1.09
C GLY A 160 9.00 8.00 -0.39
N LEU A 161 9.44 9.01 -1.15
CA LEU A 161 10.00 10.22 -0.56
C LEU A 161 8.97 10.95 0.31
N TYR A 162 7.75 11.12 -0.19
CA TYR A 162 6.67 11.73 0.58
C TYR A 162 6.39 10.97 1.89
N SER A 163 6.39 9.64 1.89
CA SER A 163 6.18 8.86 3.13
C SER A 163 7.34 8.91 4.13
N ILE A 164 8.57 9.20 3.69
CA ILE A 164 9.74 9.37 4.60
C ILE A 164 9.67 10.70 5.35
N PHE A 165 9.15 11.76 4.72
CA PHE A 165 9.10 13.10 5.31
C PHE A 165 7.89 13.36 6.21
N ILE A 166 6.98 12.41 6.39
CA ILE A 166 5.91 12.52 7.39
C ILE A 166 6.54 12.19 8.75
N PRO A 167 6.72 13.17 9.66
CA PRO A 167 7.36 12.92 10.94
C PRO A 167 6.60 11.83 11.70
N ALA A 168 7.35 11.03 12.47
CA ALA A 168 6.74 10.19 13.50
C ALA A 168 5.85 11.10 14.37
N PRO A 169 4.63 10.67 14.73
CA PRO A 169 3.84 11.44 15.68
C PRO A 169 4.66 11.60 16.96
N THR A 170 5.11 12.82 17.23
CA THR A 170 5.57 13.19 18.57
C THR A 170 4.33 13.19 19.44
N ILE A 171 4.17 12.13 20.23
CA ILE A 171 3.19 12.12 21.32
C ILE A 171 3.72 13.13 22.34
N ALA A 172 3.35 14.39 22.18
CA ALA A 172 3.54 15.38 23.22
C ALA A 172 2.60 14.98 24.35
N LEU A 173 3.17 14.51 25.45
CA LEU A 173 2.45 14.33 26.70
C LEU A 173 1.71 15.64 27.00
N PRO A 174 0.38 15.64 27.23
CA PRO A 174 -0.21 16.69 28.03
C PRO A 174 0.37 16.51 29.44
N TYR A 175 1.47 17.20 29.73
CA TYR A 175 1.98 17.37 31.09
C TYR A 175 0.99 18.23 31.88
N TYR A 176 0.03 17.59 32.52
CA TYR A 176 -0.84 18.11 33.59
C TYR A 176 -1.36 16.83 34.31
N TYR A 177 -1.07 16.47 35.56
CA TYR A 177 -0.73 17.18 36.79
C TYR A 177 0.15 16.29 37.69
N LEU A 178 1.20 16.88 38.29
CA LEU A 178 1.79 16.48 39.58
C LEU A 178 1.46 17.59 40.58
#